data_AF-A0AA37QUI0-F1
#
_entry.id   AF-A0AA37QUI0-F1
#
_cell.length_a   1.000
_cell.length_b   1.000
_cell.length_c   1.000
_cell.angle_alpha   90.00
_cell.angle_beta   90.00
_cell.angle_gamma   90.00
#
_symmetry.space_group_name_H-M   'P 1'
#
loop_
_entity.id
_entity.type
_entity.pdbx_description
1 polymer ?
#
loop_
_entity_poly.entity_id
_entity_poly.type
_entity_poly.pdbx_seq_one_letter_code
_entity_poly.pdbx_strand_id
1 'polypeptide(L)' 'MILGADRLGSYRLDAEPDYQAHGQEIATFTAAYLERLPVMLKRPTGCGKTRFIEPMARRLGKPLITVAAHEDLPRTAATE' A
#
# COMPACT_ATOMS: atom_id res chain seq x y z
N MET A 1 27.54 -8.84 13.80
CA MET A 1 26.53 -7.83 13.42
C MET A 1 25.50 -8.56 12.57
N ILE A 2 24.49 -9.18 13.18
CA ILE A 2 23.43 -9.87 12.42
C ILE A 2 22.53 -8.76 11.88
N LEU A 3 22.68 -8.43 10.59
CA LEU A 3 21.68 -7.64 9.88
C LEU A 3 20.34 -8.32 10.12
N GLY A 4 19.45 -7.65 10.84
CA GLY A 4 18.08 -8.08 11.00
C GLY A 4 17.49 -8.31 9.62
N ALA A 5 17.26 -9.58 9.28
CA ALA A 5 16.71 -9.97 7.99
C ALA A 5 15.47 -9.12 7.72
N ASP A 6 15.45 -8.43 6.58
CA ASP A 6 14.30 -7.65 6.12
C ASP A 6 13.11 -8.62 5.97
N ARG A 7 12.32 -8.77 7.05
CA ARG A 7 11.18 -9.69 7.12
C ARG A 7 10.10 -9.36 6.09
N LEU A 8 10.19 -8.18 5.48
CA LEU A 8 9.22 -7.68 4.51
C LEU A 8 9.81 -7.59 3.09
N GLY A 9 11.02 -8.09 2.86
CA GLY A 9 11.68 -8.02 1.55
C GLY A 9 10.82 -8.62 0.43
N SER A 10 10.10 -9.71 0.69
CA SER A 10 9.20 -10.38 -0.27
C SER A 10 7.95 -9.58 -0.65
N TYR A 11 7.63 -8.50 0.08
CA TYR A 11 6.47 -7.64 -0.19
C TYR A 11 6.84 -6.37 -0.95
N ARG A 12 8.10 -6.22 -1.37
CA ARG A 12 8.52 -5.11 -2.22
C ARG A 12 8.13 -5.38 -3.67
N LEU A 13 7.72 -4.33 -4.36
CA LEU A 13 7.34 -4.42 -5.77
C LEU A 13 8.53 -4.02 -6.64
N ASP A 14 9.13 -5.00 -7.32
CA ASP A 14 10.27 -4.77 -8.21
C ASP A 14 9.83 -4.31 -9.61
N ALA A 15 8.67 -4.79 -10.09
CA ALA A 15 8.11 -4.43 -11.38
C ALA A 15 7.54 -3.00 -11.38
N GLU A 16 7.74 -2.27 -12.47
CA GLU A 16 7.05 -0.99 -12.71
C GLU A 16 5.57 -1.28 -13.01
N PRO A 17 4.63 -0.87 -12.14
CA PRO A 17 3.22 -1.12 -12.39
C PRO A 17 2.69 -0.13 -13.43
N ASP A 18 1.92 -0.66 -14.38
CA ASP A 18 1.25 0.12 -15.42
C ASP A 18 0.04 0.86 -14.83
N TYR A 19 0.30 2.04 -14.27
CA TYR A 19 -0.72 2.93 -13.72
C TYR A 19 -0.60 4.33 -14.31
N GLN A 20 -1.67 4.76 -14.97
CA GLN A 20 -1.80 6.13 -15.47
C GLN A 20 -2.55 6.98 -14.44
N ALA A 21 -1.95 8.10 -14.04
CA ALA A 21 -2.59 9.05 -13.15
C ALA A 21 -3.63 9.89 -13.89
N HIS A 22 -4.80 10.09 -13.28
CA HIS A 22 -5.89 10.87 -13.86
C HIS A 22 -6.09 12.23 -13.18
N GLY A 23 -5.22 12.61 -12.23
CA GLY A 23 -5.30 13.88 -11.50
C GLY A 23 -4.20 14.04 -10.46
N GLN A 24 -4.50 14.75 -9.36
CA GLN A 24 -3.53 15.10 -8.31
C GLN A 24 -3.34 14.01 -7.23
N GLU A 25 -3.94 12.84 -7.41
CA GLU A 25 -3.94 11.72 -6.46
C GLU A 25 -2.55 11.29 -5.97
N ILE A 26 -1.54 11.31 -6.85
CA ILE A 26 -0.15 10.98 -6.47
C ILE A 26 0.38 12.02 -5.48
N ALA A 27 0.18 13.31 -5.76
CA ALA A 27 0.66 14.40 -4.93
C ALA A 27 -0.07 14.41 -3.58
N THR A 28 -1.40 14.27 -3.58
CA THR A 28 -2.21 14.19 -2.36
C THR A 28 -1.82 12.99 -1.49
N PHE A 29 -1.64 11.80 -2.09
CA PHE A 29 -1.23 10.61 -1.35
C PHE A 29 0.18 10.78 -0.77
N THR A 30 1.10 11.36 -1.53
CA THR A 30 2.47 11.60 -1.07
C THR A 30 2.49 12.57 0.11
N ALA A 31 1.73 13.66 0.04
CA ALA A 31 1.59 14.61 1.15
C ALA A 31 1.00 13.95 2.40
N ALA A 32 -0.08 13.18 2.25
CA ALA A 32 -0.68 12.45 3.37
C ALA A 32 0.29 11.42 3.98
N TYR A 33 1.09 10.76 3.15
CA TYR A 33 2.11 9.82 3.60
C TYR A 33 3.25 10.51 4.39
N LEU A 34 3.70 11.68 3.94
CA LEU A 34 4.71 12.47 4.65
C LEU A 34 4.24 12.87 6.05
N GLU A 35 2.95 13.23 6.17
CA GLU A 35 2.28 13.55 7.43
C GLU A 35 1.83 12.31 8.23
N ARG A 36 2.12 11.09 7.72
CA ARG A 36 1.72 9.80 8.32
C ARG A 36 0.21 9.69 8.60
N LEU A 37 -0.60 10.31 7.75
CA LEU A 37 -2.06 10.30 7.87
C LEU A 37 -2.63 9.00 7.29
N PRO A 38 -3.61 8.36 7.97
CA PRO A 38 -4.38 7.27 7.39
C PRO A 38 -5.14 7.74 6.14
N VAL A 39 -5.01 7.02 5.02
CA VAL A 39 -5.67 7.35 3.76
C VAL A 39 -6.74 6.32 3.44
N MET A 40 -7.96 6.78 3.16
CA MET A 40 -9.04 5.94 2.65
C MET A 40 -9.28 6.22 1.17
N LEU A 41 -9.12 5.19 0.33
CA LEU A 41 -9.35 5.31 -1.12
C LEU A 41 -10.82 5.10 -1.49
N LYS A 42 -11.55 6.19 -1.65
CA LYS A 42 -12.93 6.17 -2.19
C LYS A 42 -12.90 6.27 -3.72
N ARG A 43 -13.21 5.17 -4.43
CA ARG A 43 -13.44 5.13 -5.89
C ARG A 43 -14.58 4.14 -6.21
N PRO A 44 -15.22 4.18 -7.38
CA PRO A 44 -16.14 3.12 -7.82
C PRO A 44 -15.43 1.77 -7.96
N THR A 45 -16.15 0.65 -7.80
CA THR A 45 -15.60 -0.70 -8.04
C THR A 45 -15.09 -0.83 -9.48
N GLY A 46 -13.95 -1.50 -9.68
CA GLY A 46 -13.33 -1.64 -11.01
C GLY A 46 -12.38 -0.52 -11.47
N CYS A 47 -12.32 0.63 -10.79
CA CYS A 47 -11.47 1.77 -11.20
C CYS A 47 -9.99 1.70 -10.75
N GLY A 48 -9.43 0.49 -10.61
CA GLY A 48 -7.98 0.31 -10.39
C GLY A 48 -7.41 0.86 -9.08
N LYS A 49 -8.15 0.87 -7.95
CA LYS A 49 -7.61 1.34 -6.65
C LYS A 49 -6.36 0.59 -6.21
N THR A 50 -6.36 -0.74 -6.36
CA THR A 50 -5.23 -1.59 -6.00
C THR A 50 -4.01 -1.24 -6.86
N ARG A 51 -4.24 -1.04 -8.17
CA ARG A 51 -3.22 -0.58 -9.12
C ARG A 51 -2.70 0.84 -8.86
N PHE A 52 -3.42 1.67 -8.10
CA PHE A 52 -2.89 2.98 -7.67
C PHE A 52 -1.91 2.85 -6.51
N ILE A 53 -2.13 1.90 -5.59
CA ILE A 53 -1.25 1.74 -4.42
C ILE A 53 0.09 1.10 -4.79
N GLU A 54 0.11 0.20 -5.76
CA GLU A 54 1.34 -0.45 -6.27
C GLU A 54 2.46 0.55 -6.68
N PRO A 55 2.23 1.52 -7.60
CA PRO A 55 3.24 2.53 -7.97
C PRO A 55 3.61 3.42 -6.80
N MET A 56 2.67 3.71 -5.88
CA MET A 56 2.96 4.53 -4.71
C MET A 56 3.88 3.81 -3.72
N ALA A 57 3.63 2.52 -3.44
CA ALA A 57 4.49 1.71 -2.59
C ALA A 57 5.91 1.61 -3.18
N ARG A 58 6.02 1.40 -4.50
CA ARG A 58 7.31 1.36 -5.20
C ARG A 58 8.04 2.71 -5.14
N ARG A 59 7.36 3.81 -5.46
CA ARG A 59 7.94 5.18 -5.39
C ARG A 59 8.44 5.56 -4.01
N LEU A 60 7.74 5.10 -2.96
CA LEU A 60 8.12 5.34 -1.58
C LEU A 60 9.16 4.32 -1.06
N GLY A 61 9.52 3.32 -1.86
CA GLY A 61 10.44 2.24 -1.48
C GLY A 61 9.92 1.41 -0.32
N LYS A 62 8.60 1.22 -0.21
CA LYS A 62 7.95 0.53 0.90
C LYS A 62 7.38 -0.82 0.48
N PRO A 63 7.41 -1.82 1.39
CA PRO A 63 6.68 -3.07 1.16
C PRO A 63 5.17 -2.81 1.12
N LEU A 64 4.47 -3.47 0.21
CA LEU A 64 3.02 -3.42 0.08
C LEU A 64 2.41 -4.71 0.64
N ILE A 65 1.65 -4.59 1.73
CA ILE A 65 0.91 -5.70 2.31
C ILE A 65 -0.57 -5.49 1.99
N THR A 66 -1.15 -6.39 1.20
CA THR A 66 -2.57 -6.37 0.85
C THR A 66 -3.27 -7.47 1.62
N VAL A 67 -4.22 -7.09 2.47
CA VAL A 67 -5.07 -8.04 3.19
C VAL A 67 -6.45 -8.02 2.54
N ALA A 68 -6.86 -9.16 1.96
CA ALA A 68 -8.21 -9.33 1.47
C ALA A 68 -9.13 -9.56 2.68
N ALA A 69 -10.02 -8.60 2.96
CA ALA A 69 -11.03 -8.77 3.99
C ALA A 69 -12.16 -9.65 3.44
N HIS A 70 -12.42 -10.76 4.13
CA HIS A 70 -13.57 -11.65 3.90
C HIS A 70 -14.29 -11.87 5.22
N GLU A 71 -15.55 -12.35 5.17
CA GLU A 71 -16.38 -12.54 6.36
C GLU A 71 -15.78 -13.52 7.37
N ASP A 72 -15.05 -14.54 6.89
CA ASP A 72 -14.39 -15.53 7.74
C ASP A 72 -13.05 -15.09 8.33
N LEU A 73 -12.67 -13.81 8.25
CA LEU A 73 -11.37 -13.36 8.77
C LEU A 73 -11.43 -13.33 10.31
N PRO A 74 -10.72 -14.22 11.03
CA PRO A 74 -10.77 -14.23 12.49
C PRO A 74 -10.14 -12.94 13.03
N ARG A 75 -10.84 -12.28 13.97
CA ARG A 75 -10.32 -11.10 14.64
C ARG A 75 -9.11 -11.51 15.49
N THR A 76 -7.91 -11.30 14.97
CA THR A 76 -6.71 -11.36 15.82
C THR A 76 -6.81 -10.19 16.79
N ALA A 77 -7.06 -10.47 18.07
CA ALA A 77 -6.95 -9.48 19.12
C ALA A 77 -5.47 -9.06 19.17
N ALA A 78 -5.21 -7.75 19.15
CA ALA A 78 -3.92 -7.23 19.55
C ALA A 78 -3.75 -7.60 21.03
N THR A 79 -2.98 -8.66 21.30
CA THR A 79 -2.46 -8.91 22.63
C THR A 79 -1.47 -7.78 22.94
N GLU A 80 -1.62 -7.22 24.13
CA GLU A 80 -0.82 -6.14 24.73
C GLU A 80 0.69 -6.41 24.70
#